data_AF-A0A940YWL4-F1
#
_entry.id   AF-A0A940YWL4-F1
#
_cell.length_a   1.000
_cell.length_b   1.000
_cell.length_c   1.000
_cell.angle_alpha   90.00
_cell.angle_beta   90.00
_cell.angle_gamma   90.00
#
_symmetry.space_group_name_H-M   'P 1'
#
loop_
_entity.id
_entity.type
_entity.pdbx_description
1 polymer ?
#
loop_
_entity_poly.entity_id
_entity_poly.type
_entity_poly.pdbx_seq_one_letter_code
_entity_poly.pdbx_strand_id
1 'polypeptide(L)'
;MPTDYACHTAAEQAAHCLTPVCSALVPDAHGAPGEAEVMPVVLRNYLGAGRPAPTTVRAGTAVVGVATGALVLRICLDGLRAEMEGTLALWHGQLIQRLPEVLNRQKTAAREWQVLQDLQSDAQEVLTYLARRERGAAPGARMLGGQVALLEDALCGALRRLSVPTESAEPCASGLAKAVGSLFGLALSPTGH
;
A
#
# COMPACT_ATOMS: atom_id res chain seq x y z
N MET A 1 9.59 13.77 -17.56
CA MET A 1 8.46 12.82 -17.72
C MET A 1 8.81 11.54 -16.99
N PRO A 2 7.84 10.84 -16.36
CA PRO A 2 8.11 9.58 -15.68
C PRO A 2 8.60 8.54 -16.69
N THR A 3 9.82 8.06 -16.47
CA THR A 3 10.42 6.99 -17.27
C THR A 3 9.96 5.64 -16.73
N ASP A 4 9.99 4.59 -17.56
CA ASP A 4 9.65 3.22 -17.14
C ASP A 4 10.47 2.79 -15.92
N TYR A 5 11.73 3.22 -15.87
CA TYR A 5 12.61 3.03 -14.73
C TYR A 5 12.10 3.73 -13.45
N ALA A 6 11.68 5.01 -13.55
CA ALA A 6 11.13 5.73 -12.40
C ALA A 6 9.85 5.09 -11.85
N CYS A 7 8.96 4.63 -12.74
CA CYS A 7 7.76 3.90 -12.34
C CYS A 7 8.09 2.58 -11.65
N HIS A 8 9.06 1.83 -12.17
CA HIS A 8 9.51 0.57 -11.57
C HIS A 8 10.13 0.80 -10.18
N THR A 9 11.07 1.74 -10.05
CA THR A 9 11.72 2.05 -8.76
C THR A 9 10.72 2.56 -7.74
N ALA A 10 9.78 3.42 -8.13
CA ALA A 10 8.71 3.88 -7.24
C ALA A 10 7.83 2.71 -6.78
N ALA A 11 7.44 1.82 -7.69
CA ALA A 11 6.62 0.65 -7.37
C ALA A 11 7.35 -0.33 -6.44
N GLU A 12 8.64 -0.56 -6.64
CA GLU A 12 9.49 -1.36 -5.76
C GLU A 12 9.60 -0.73 -4.36
N GLN A 13 9.82 0.59 -4.29
CA GLN A 13 9.85 1.32 -3.03
C GLN A 13 8.51 1.23 -2.29
N ALA A 14 7.39 1.38 -3.01
CA ALA A 14 6.05 1.22 -2.44
C ALA A 14 5.83 -0.19 -1.89
N ALA A 15 6.23 -1.22 -2.65
CA ALA A 15 6.13 -2.62 -2.22
C ALA A 15 6.97 -2.89 -0.94
N HIS A 16 8.18 -2.33 -0.86
CA HIS A 16 9.02 -2.43 0.33
C HIS A 16 8.34 -1.81 1.57
N CYS A 17 7.72 -0.63 1.40
CA CYS A 17 7.02 0.07 2.49
C CYS A 17 5.74 -0.66 2.94
N LEU A 18 5.10 -1.43 2.05
CA LEU A 18 3.88 -2.19 2.33
C LEU A 18 4.16 -3.54 3.02
N THR A 19 5.31 -4.15 2.76
CA THR A 19 5.68 -5.46 3.33
C THR A 19 5.48 -5.58 4.86
N PRO A 20 5.89 -4.61 5.70
CA PRO A 20 5.68 -4.72 7.16
C PRO A 20 4.22 -4.60 7.59
N VAL A 21 3.34 -3.97 6.80
CA VAL A 21 1.92 -3.75 7.14
C VAL A 21 0.99 -4.77 6.50
N CYS A 22 1.45 -5.54 5.51
CA CYS A 22 0.60 -6.45 4.75
C CYS A 22 -0.08 -7.54 5.60
N SER A 23 0.58 -8.05 6.64
CA SER A 23 -0.02 -9.04 7.55
C SER A 23 -1.16 -8.46 8.40
N ALA A 24 -1.14 -7.16 8.69
CA ALA A 24 -2.23 -6.48 9.38
C ALA A 24 -3.40 -6.17 8.43
N LEU A 25 -3.09 -5.87 7.16
CA LEU A 25 -4.08 -5.47 6.15
C LEU A 25 -4.81 -6.65 5.50
N VAL A 26 -4.15 -7.80 5.39
CA VAL A 26 -4.73 -9.05 4.91
C VAL A 26 -4.54 -10.07 6.02
N PRO A 27 -5.52 -10.20 6.94
CA PRO A 27 -5.51 -11.29 7.89
C PRO A 27 -5.45 -12.58 7.08
N ASP A 28 -4.40 -13.36 7.29
CA ASP A 28 -4.23 -14.63 6.60
C ASP A 28 -5.50 -15.46 6.80
N ALA A 29 -6.25 -15.68 5.72
CA ALA A 29 -7.31 -16.68 5.68
C ALA A 29 -6.76 -18.12 5.87
N HIS A 30 -5.46 -18.28 6.16
CA HIS A 30 -4.84 -19.51 6.63
C HIS A 30 -5.14 -19.81 8.12
N GLY A 31 -5.94 -18.98 8.77
CA GLY A 31 -6.66 -19.34 9.98
C GLY A 31 -8.02 -19.98 9.70
N ALA A 32 -8.19 -20.80 8.65
CA ALA A 32 -9.14 -21.88 8.81
C ALA A 32 -8.57 -22.72 9.96
N PRO A 33 -9.25 -22.86 11.12
CA PRO A 33 -8.92 -23.99 11.97
C PRO A 33 -9.05 -25.18 11.02
N GLY A 34 -7.95 -25.87 10.75
CA GLY A 34 -8.06 -27.18 10.15
C GLY A 34 -9.18 -27.87 10.89
N GLU A 35 -10.09 -28.51 10.17
CA GLU A 35 -10.97 -29.50 10.73
C GLU A 35 -10.07 -30.44 11.54
N ALA A 36 -9.89 -30.09 12.82
CA ALA A 36 -9.71 -31.02 13.88
C ALA A 36 -11.05 -31.74 13.85
N GLU A 37 -11.12 -32.71 12.94
CA GLU A 37 -11.82 -33.95 13.14
C GLU A 37 -11.87 -34.15 14.65
N VAL A 38 -13.07 -33.90 15.20
CA VAL A 38 -13.33 -33.94 16.64
C VAL A 38 -13.19 -35.41 17.02
N MET A 39 -11.94 -35.84 17.12
CA MET A 39 -11.55 -37.11 17.66
C MET A 39 -11.84 -36.99 19.15
N PRO A 40 -12.81 -37.76 19.68
CA PRO A 40 -13.22 -37.62 21.06
C PRO A 40 -12.00 -37.78 21.98
N VAL A 41 -11.84 -36.81 22.87
CA VAL A 41 -10.72 -36.62 23.81
C VAL A 41 -10.42 -37.85 24.68
N VAL A 42 -11.30 -38.84 24.68
CA VAL A 42 -11.20 -40.06 25.48
C VAL A 42 -10.11 -41.03 24.97
N LEU A 43 -9.65 -40.93 23.71
CA LEU A 43 -8.60 -41.82 23.18
C LEU A 43 -7.17 -41.29 23.35
N ARG A 44 -6.98 -40.00 23.66
CA ARG A 44 -5.63 -39.40 23.74
C ARG A 44 -4.84 -39.81 24.98
N ASN A 45 -5.51 -40.22 26.06
CA ASN A 45 -4.85 -40.64 27.30
C ASN A 45 -4.32 -42.08 27.30
N TYR A 46 -4.75 -42.93 26.35
CA TYR A 46 -4.33 -44.33 26.31
C TYR A 46 -3.12 -44.60 25.41
N LEU A 47 -2.73 -43.64 24.55
CA LEU A 47 -1.71 -43.87 23.51
C LEU A 47 -0.36 -43.17 23.73
N GLY A 48 -0.12 -42.55 24.90
CA GLY A 48 1.22 -42.05 25.25
C GLY A 48 1.85 -41.10 24.22
N ALA A 49 1.04 -40.36 23.46
CA ALA A 49 1.53 -39.50 22.39
C ALA A 49 2.15 -38.23 22.99
N GLY A 50 3.47 -38.13 22.82
CA GLY A 50 4.31 -37.07 23.35
C GLY A 50 3.80 -35.66 23.05
N ARG A 51 4.02 -34.79 24.03
CA ARG A 51 3.83 -33.34 23.98
C ARG A 51 4.45 -32.77 22.70
N PRO A 52 3.66 -32.25 21.73
CA PRO A 52 4.24 -31.49 20.64
C PRO A 52 4.84 -30.21 21.22
N ALA A 53 6.10 -29.95 20.89
CA ALA A 53 6.75 -28.67 21.16
C ALA A 53 5.92 -27.53 20.55
N PRO A 54 5.91 -26.33 21.15
CA PRO A 54 5.28 -25.18 20.51
C PRO A 54 6.02 -24.89 19.21
N THR A 55 5.43 -25.30 18.09
CA THR A 55 5.84 -24.87 16.76
C THR A 55 5.56 -23.37 16.70
N THR A 56 6.59 -22.57 16.97
CA THR A 56 6.63 -21.18 16.55
C THR A 56 6.62 -21.17 15.03
N VAL A 57 5.42 -21.21 14.46
CA VAL A 57 5.20 -20.85 13.06
C VAL A 57 5.56 -19.37 12.98
N ARG A 58 6.80 -19.08 12.59
CA ARG A 58 7.14 -17.76 12.04
C ARG A 58 6.25 -17.60 10.82
N ALA A 59 5.15 -16.86 10.97
CA ALA A 59 4.39 -16.36 9.85
C ALA A 59 5.38 -15.62 8.94
N GLY A 60 5.68 -16.20 7.79
CA GLY A 60 6.51 -15.54 6.80
C GLY A 60 5.78 -14.27 6.38
N THR A 61 6.43 -13.12 6.52
CA THR A 61 5.91 -11.87 5.99
C THR A 61 5.72 -12.04 4.49
N ALA A 62 4.47 -12.01 4.02
CA ALA A 62 4.18 -12.07 2.59
C ALA A 62 4.89 -10.90 1.90
N VAL A 63 5.85 -11.22 1.02
CA VAL A 63 6.62 -10.21 0.28
C VAL A 63 5.71 -9.61 -0.77
N VAL A 64 5.55 -8.29 -0.72
CA VAL A 64 4.76 -7.55 -1.70
C VAL A 64 5.57 -7.42 -2.98
N GLY A 65 4.99 -7.82 -4.12
CA GLY A 65 5.63 -7.66 -5.43
C GLY A 65 5.49 -6.25 -6.01
N VAL A 66 6.32 -5.93 -7.00
CA VAL A 66 6.34 -4.64 -7.72
C VAL A 66 4.96 -4.30 -8.30
N ALA A 67 4.27 -5.27 -8.91
CA ALA A 67 2.91 -5.07 -9.45
C ALA A 67 1.92 -4.57 -8.38
N THR A 68 1.99 -5.09 -7.16
CA THR A 68 1.14 -4.67 -6.05
C THR A 68 1.51 -3.27 -5.57
N GLY A 69 2.81 -2.97 -5.47
CA GLY A 69 3.29 -1.61 -5.19
C GLY A 69 2.79 -0.61 -6.23
N ALA A 70 2.83 -0.95 -7.51
CA ALA A 70 2.30 -0.13 -8.60
C ALA A 70 0.78 0.10 -8.48
N LEU A 71 -0.01 -0.92 -8.14
CA LEU A 71 -1.46 -0.76 -7.91
C LEU A 71 -1.77 0.17 -6.72
N VAL A 72 -0.99 0.08 -5.63
CA VAL A 72 -1.16 0.99 -4.49
C VAL A 72 -0.75 2.42 -4.85
N LEU A 73 0.30 2.60 -5.65
CA LEU A 73 0.65 3.92 -6.19
C LEU A 73 -0.45 4.50 -7.06
N ARG A 74 -1.15 3.69 -7.85
CA ARG A 74 -2.32 4.17 -8.61
C ARG A 74 -3.44 4.66 -7.69
N ILE A 75 -3.72 3.95 -6.59
CA ILE A 75 -4.67 4.45 -5.58
C ILE A 75 -4.21 5.80 -5.01
N CYS A 76 -2.91 5.98 -4.80
CA CYS A 76 -2.34 7.24 -4.33
C CYS A 76 -2.50 8.37 -5.38
N LEU A 77 -2.29 8.07 -6.66
CA LEU A 77 -2.54 9.01 -7.76
C LEU A 77 -4.02 9.38 -7.87
N ASP A 78 -4.95 8.44 -7.66
CA ASP A 78 -6.38 8.73 -7.55
C ASP A 78 -6.66 9.71 -6.39
N GLY A 79 -5.92 9.60 -5.28
CA GLY A 79 -6.04 10.50 -4.13
C GLY A 79 -5.58 11.92 -4.45
N LEU A 80 -4.48 12.06 -5.19
CA LEU A 80 -4.03 13.37 -5.69
C LEU A 80 -5.06 13.98 -6.65
N ARG A 81 -5.66 13.18 -7.55
CA ARG A 81 -6.75 13.65 -8.41
C ARG A 81 -7.97 14.09 -7.59
N ALA A 82 -8.35 13.30 -6.60
CA ALA A 82 -9.47 13.62 -5.72
C ALA A 82 -9.21 14.91 -4.92
N GLU A 83 -7.98 15.17 -4.47
CA GLU A 83 -7.62 16.47 -3.88
C GLU A 83 -7.82 17.62 -4.87
N MET A 84 -7.35 17.45 -6.10
CA MET A 84 -7.44 18.48 -7.13
C MET A 84 -8.89 18.81 -7.52
N GLU A 85 -9.78 17.84 -7.41
CA GLU A 85 -11.22 17.94 -7.67
C GLU A 85 -12.05 18.31 -6.42
N GLY A 86 -11.43 18.36 -5.22
CA GLY A 86 -12.13 18.62 -3.96
C GLY A 86 -12.94 17.43 -3.43
N THR A 87 -12.67 16.21 -3.88
CA THR A 87 -13.35 14.95 -3.52
C THR A 87 -12.50 14.05 -2.60
N LEU A 88 -11.43 14.59 -1.98
CA LEU A 88 -10.49 13.83 -1.13
C LEU A 88 -11.18 13.03 -0.01
N ALA A 89 -12.22 13.58 0.61
CA ALA A 89 -12.96 12.91 1.67
C ALA A 89 -13.65 11.62 1.17
N LEU A 90 -14.17 11.62 -0.05
CA LEU A 90 -14.79 10.45 -0.68
C LEU A 90 -13.73 9.39 -1.02
N TRP A 91 -12.60 9.82 -1.58
CA TRP A 91 -11.46 8.93 -1.82
C TRP A 91 -10.98 8.27 -0.52
N HIS A 92 -10.80 9.05 0.55
CA HIS A 92 -10.36 8.54 1.86
C HIS A 92 -11.37 7.54 2.46
N GLY A 93 -12.68 7.76 2.26
CA GLY A 93 -13.71 6.81 2.66
C GLY A 93 -13.64 5.46 1.92
N GLN A 94 -13.27 5.48 0.64
CA GLN A 94 -13.13 4.28 -0.20
C GLN A 94 -11.80 3.55 0.00
N LEU A 95 -10.75 4.25 0.45
CA LEU A 95 -9.41 3.70 0.63
C LEU A 95 -9.39 2.46 1.56
N ILE A 96 -10.23 2.47 2.60
CA ILE A 96 -10.37 1.38 3.58
C ILE A 96 -10.82 0.07 2.90
N GLN A 97 -11.59 0.14 1.82
CA GLN A 97 -12.05 -1.03 1.06
C GLN A 97 -11.07 -1.39 -0.07
N ARG A 98 -10.59 -0.38 -0.82
CA ARG A 98 -9.72 -0.60 -1.99
C ARG A 98 -8.35 -1.18 -1.63
N LEU A 99 -7.76 -0.75 -0.50
CA LEU A 99 -6.40 -1.17 -0.15
C LEU A 99 -6.31 -2.67 0.18
N PRO A 100 -7.16 -3.25 1.06
CA PRO A 100 -7.19 -4.70 1.28
C PRO A 100 -7.57 -5.49 0.01
N GLU A 101 -8.46 -4.97 -0.83
CA GLU A 101 -8.82 -5.63 -2.10
C GLU A 101 -7.64 -5.77 -3.04
N VAL A 102 -6.86 -4.70 -3.24
CA VAL A 102 -5.66 -4.72 -4.07
C VAL A 102 -4.63 -5.70 -3.51
N LEU A 103 -4.42 -5.68 -2.19
CA LEU A 103 -3.51 -6.62 -1.53
C LEU A 103 -4.00 -8.07 -1.63
N ASN A 104 -5.32 -8.34 -1.63
CA ASN A 104 -5.83 -9.69 -1.84
C ASN A 104 -5.66 -10.17 -3.30
N ARG A 105 -5.78 -9.26 -4.27
CA ARG A 105 -5.57 -9.55 -5.69
C ARG A 105 -4.11 -9.85 -6.04
N GLN A 106 -3.14 -9.60 -5.15
CA GLN A 106 -1.75 -10.01 -5.36
C GLN A 106 -1.62 -11.52 -5.65
N LYS A 107 -2.57 -12.34 -5.16
CA LYS A 107 -2.62 -13.79 -5.41
C LYS A 107 -2.98 -14.13 -6.85
N THR A 108 -3.63 -13.22 -7.56
CA THR A 108 -3.94 -13.36 -8.99
C THR A 108 -2.90 -12.59 -9.77
N ALA A 109 -2.02 -13.30 -10.47
CA ALA A 109 -0.92 -12.70 -11.23
C ALA A 109 -1.44 -11.77 -12.34
N ALA A 110 -1.63 -10.50 -12.01
CA ALA A 110 -1.74 -9.45 -13.01
C ALA A 110 -0.41 -9.36 -13.77
N ARG A 111 -0.48 -9.06 -15.07
CA ARG A 111 0.71 -8.84 -15.88
C ARG A 111 1.41 -7.56 -15.41
N GLU A 112 2.52 -7.71 -14.69
CA GLU A 112 3.27 -6.60 -14.08
C GLU A 112 3.54 -5.44 -15.06
N TRP A 113 3.95 -5.74 -16.28
CA TRP A 113 4.22 -4.74 -17.32
C TRP A 113 2.99 -3.88 -17.65
N GLN A 114 1.79 -4.46 -17.66
CA GLN A 114 0.55 -3.74 -17.94
C GLN A 114 0.23 -2.76 -16.80
N VAL A 115 0.44 -3.20 -15.56
CA VAL A 115 0.21 -2.37 -14.38
C VAL A 115 1.18 -1.18 -14.34
N LEU A 116 2.44 -1.38 -14.71
CA LEU A 116 3.43 -0.31 -14.80
C LEU A 116 3.11 0.69 -15.91
N GLN A 117 2.63 0.21 -17.05
CA GLN A 117 2.18 1.08 -18.15
C GLN A 117 0.97 1.92 -17.75
N ASP A 118 -0.01 1.31 -17.07
CA ASP A 118 -1.16 2.05 -16.54
C ASP A 118 -0.70 3.09 -15.51
N LEU A 119 0.21 2.74 -14.61
CA LEU A 119 0.78 3.67 -13.61
C LEU A 119 1.47 4.87 -14.28
N GLN A 120 2.25 4.63 -15.34
CA GLN A 120 2.91 5.68 -16.10
C GLN A 120 1.90 6.62 -16.77
N SER A 121 0.85 6.06 -17.39
CA SER A 121 -0.24 6.83 -17.98
C SER A 121 -0.94 7.69 -16.92
N ASP A 122 -1.27 7.11 -15.77
CA ASP A 122 -1.94 7.79 -14.68
C ASP A 122 -1.08 8.94 -14.11
N ALA A 123 0.24 8.74 -13.99
CA ALA A 123 1.18 9.76 -13.53
C ALA A 123 1.34 10.90 -14.55
N GLN A 124 1.38 10.58 -15.85
CA GLN A 124 1.45 11.57 -16.92
C GLN A 124 0.20 12.44 -16.98
N GLU A 125 -0.98 11.87 -16.74
CA GLU A 125 -2.24 12.62 -16.66
C GLU A 125 -2.23 13.61 -15.48
N VAL A 126 -1.77 13.19 -14.30
CA VAL A 126 -1.64 14.08 -13.13
C VAL A 126 -0.68 15.22 -13.41
N LEU A 127 0.49 14.94 -14.00
CA LEU A 127 1.44 15.99 -14.42
C LEU A 127 0.83 16.95 -15.43
N THR A 128 0.07 16.43 -16.40
CA THR A 128 -0.58 17.26 -17.43
C THR A 128 -1.63 18.17 -16.81
N TYR A 129 -2.39 17.67 -15.84
CA TYR A 129 -3.37 18.46 -15.11
C TYR A 129 -2.69 19.59 -14.32
N LEU A 130 -1.64 19.27 -13.55
CA LEU A 130 -0.87 20.26 -12.78
C LEU A 130 -0.24 21.32 -13.69
N ALA A 131 0.38 20.91 -14.79
CA ALA A 131 0.99 21.82 -15.77
C ALA A 131 -0.04 22.78 -16.43
N ARG A 132 -1.31 22.36 -16.56
CA ARG A 132 -2.38 23.26 -17.04
C ARG A 132 -2.78 24.27 -15.97
N ARG A 133 -2.84 23.85 -14.71
CA ARG A 133 -3.20 24.69 -13.57
C ARG A 133 -2.13 25.76 -13.27
N GLU A 134 -0.86 25.43 -13.46
CA GLU A 134 0.29 26.33 -13.23
C GLU A 134 0.35 27.53 -14.19
N ARG A 135 -0.28 27.49 -15.37
CA ARG A 135 -0.25 28.63 -16.30
C ARG A 135 -0.94 29.90 -15.76
N GLY A 136 -1.59 29.82 -14.59
CA GLY A 136 -2.21 30.95 -13.91
C GLY A 136 -1.64 31.32 -12.53
N ALA A 137 -0.72 30.55 -11.93
CA ALA A 137 -0.23 30.80 -10.56
C ALA A 137 1.15 30.19 -10.27
N ALA A 138 1.86 30.78 -9.28
CA ALA A 138 3.25 30.55 -8.86
C ALA A 138 3.64 29.07 -8.52
N PRO A 139 4.93 28.77 -8.22
CA PRO A 139 5.67 27.57 -8.65
C PRO A 139 5.07 26.24 -8.16
N GLY A 140 4.57 25.41 -9.09
CA GLY A 140 3.78 24.22 -8.72
C GLY A 140 4.56 23.02 -8.19
N ALA A 141 5.89 23.05 -8.16
CA ALA A 141 6.67 22.09 -7.36
C ALA A 141 6.34 22.18 -5.85
N ARG A 142 6.11 23.39 -5.33
CA ARG A 142 5.68 23.57 -3.93
C ARG A 142 4.24 23.12 -3.70
N MET A 143 3.38 23.32 -4.69
CA MET A 143 1.99 22.88 -4.64
C MET A 143 1.90 21.36 -4.59
N LEU A 144 2.61 20.66 -5.48
CA LEU A 144 2.68 19.20 -5.49
C LEU A 144 3.24 18.67 -4.17
N GLY A 145 4.26 19.31 -3.59
CA GLY A 145 4.77 18.97 -2.26
C GLY A 145 3.69 19.05 -1.17
N GLY A 146 2.86 20.10 -1.19
CA GLY A 146 1.73 20.25 -0.26
C GLY A 146 0.65 19.18 -0.47
N GLN A 147 0.32 18.85 -1.72
CA GLN A 147 -0.66 17.81 -2.05
C GLN A 147 -0.17 16.42 -1.61
N VAL A 148 1.11 16.11 -1.79
CA VAL A 148 1.70 14.84 -1.34
C VAL A 148 1.73 14.76 0.19
N ALA A 149 1.95 15.86 0.90
CA ALA A 149 1.84 15.89 2.36
C ALA A 149 0.41 15.64 2.86
N LEU A 150 -0.61 16.19 2.19
CA LEU A 150 -2.01 15.90 2.50
C LEU A 150 -2.36 14.43 2.23
N LEU A 151 -1.82 13.87 1.14
CA LEU A 151 -1.95 12.45 0.83
C LEU A 151 -1.31 11.57 1.92
N GLU A 152 -0.11 11.93 2.40
CA GLU A 152 0.58 11.23 3.48
C GLU A 152 -0.26 11.18 4.75
N ASP A 153 -0.82 12.31 5.19
CA ASP A 153 -1.70 12.38 6.35
C ASP A 153 -2.97 11.53 6.18
N ALA A 154 -3.59 11.60 5.00
CA ALA A 154 -4.77 10.80 4.68
C ALA A 154 -4.48 9.29 4.64
N LEU A 155 -3.32 8.88 4.10
CA LEU A 155 -2.86 7.50 4.12
C LEU A 155 -2.60 7.03 5.55
N CYS A 156 -1.93 7.84 6.37
CA CYS A 156 -1.67 7.53 7.77
C CYS A 156 -2.99 7.34 8.55
N GLY A 157 -3.96 8.24 8.34
CA GLY A 157 -5.30 8.14 8.91
C GLY A 157 -6.05 6.87 8.50
N ALA A 158 -5.97 6.50 7.21
CA ALA A 158 -6.60 5.29 6.71
C ALA A 158 -5.93 4.00 7.24
N LEU A 159 -4.60 3.94 7.30
CA LEU A 159 -3.86 2.81 7.85
C LEU A 159 -4.21 2.59 9.33
N ARG A 160 -4.31 3.66 10.12
CA ARG A 160 -4.76 3.59 11.53
C ARG A 160 -6.18 3.04 11.66
N ARG A 161 -7.10 3.44 10.76
CA ARG A 161 -8.47 2.89 10.72
C ARG A 161 -8.52 1.41 10.34
N LEU A 162 -7.54 0.95 9.57
CA LEU A 162 -7.34 -0.46 9.24
C LEU A 162 -6.62 -1.24 10.35
N SER A 163 -6.51 -0.68 11.56
CA SER A 163 -5.85 -1.31 12.71
C SER A 163 -4.36 -1.59 12.50
N VAL A 164 -3.70 -0.88 11.59
CA VAL A 164 -2.24 -0.94 11.46
C VAL A 164 -1.61 -0.22 12.67
N PRO A 165 -0.63 -0.83 13.37
CA PRO A 165 0.06 -0.19 14.49
C PRO A 165 0.63 1.16 14.08
N THR A 166 0.53 2.16 14.97
CA THR A 166 0.99 3.54 14.69
C THR A 166 2.46 3.58 14.27
N GLU A 167 3.29 2.74 14.90
CA GLU A 167 4.72 2.60 14.64
C GLU A 167 5.04 2.10 13.23
N SER A 168 4.08 1.45 12.57
CA SER A 168 4.19 0.96 11.19
C SER A 168 3.40 1.80 10.18
N ALA A 169 2.30 2.42 10.63
CA ALA A 169 1.41 3.21 9.77
C ALA A 169 2.09 4.47 9.25
N GLU A 170 2.78 5.22 10.13
CA GLU A 170 3.48 6.46 9.76
C GLU A 170 4.65 6.24 8.79
N PRO A 171 5.62 5.32 9.04
CA PRO A 171 6.69 5.08 8.08
C PRO A 171 6.17 4.49 6.77
N CYS A 172 5.10 3.70 6.80
CA CYS A 172 4.46 3.19 5.58
C CYS A 172 3.85 4.33 4.76
N ALA A 173 3.04 5.20 5.38
CA ALA A 173 2.43 6.36 4.71
C ALA A 173 3.50 7.31 4.15
N SER A 174 4.53 7.63 4.93
CA SER A 174 5.66 8.46 4.48
C SER A 174 6.42 7.81 3.33
N GLY A 175 6.64 6.50 3.41
CA GLY A 175 7.29 5.72 2.35
C GLY A 175 6.49 5.72 1.04
N LEU A 176 5.17 5.57 1.11
CA LEU A 176 4.28 5.67 -0.05
C LEU A 176 4.25 7.08 -0.62
N ALA A 177 4.18 8.11 0.22
CA ALA A 177 4.23 9.51 -0.21
C ALA A 177 5.56 9.83 -0.92
N LYS A 178 6.70 9.33 -0.41
CA LYS A 178 8.01 9.42 -1.07
C LYS A 178 8.04 8.71 -2.41
N ALA A 179 7.48 7.50 -2.49
CA ALA A 179 7.40 6.76 -3.74
C ALA A 179 6.56 7.52 -4.79
N VAL A 180 5.41 8.09 -4.39
CA VAL A 180 4.60 8.98 -5.25
C VAL A 180 5.39 10.22 -5.67
N GLY A 181 6.08 10.88 -4.75
CA GLY A 181 6.92 12.04 -5.06
C GLY A 181 8.03 11.72 -6.07
N SER A 182 8.62 10.53 -5.99
CA SER A 182 9.68 10.09 -6.92
C SER A 182 9.19 9.96 -8.36
N LEU A 183 7.91 9.62 -8.59
CA LEU A 183 7.29 9.61 -9.93
C LEU A 183 7.35 10.99 -10.61
N PHE A 184 7.38 12.05 -9.80
CA PHE A 184 7.41 13.43 -10.25
C PHE A 184 8.78 14.10 -10.09
N GLY A 185 9.81 13.33 -9.69
CA GLY A 185 11.15 13.86 -9.44
C GLY A 185 11.27 14.71 -8.17
N LEU A 186 10.34 14.56 -7.22
CA LEU A 186 10.42 15.24 -5.92
C LEU A 186 11.37 14.47 -4.99
N ALA A 187 12.44 15.14 -4.56
CA ALA A 187 13.22 14.71 -3.41
C ALA A 187 12.50 15.13 -2.13
N LEU A 188 11.49 14.34 -1.72
CA LEU A 188 10.83 14.54 -0.43
C LEU A 188 11.85 14.19 0.67
N SER A 189 12.42 15.24 1.28
CA SER A 189 13.26 15.07 2.46
C SER A 189 12.46 14.37 3.54
N PRO A 190 13.06 13.46 4.34
CA PRO A 190 12.39 12.92 5.50
C PRO A 190 11.98 14.11 6.38
N THR A 191 10.67 14.30 6.53
CA THR A 191 10.09 15.14 7.56
C THR A 191 10.51 14.54 8.89
N GLY A 192 11.67 14.98 9.40
CA GLY A 192 12.13 14.66 10.73
C GLY A 192 11.20 15.33 11.74
N HIS A 193 10.37 14.52 12.38
CA HIS A 193 9.77 14.86 13.67
C HIS A 193 10.71 14.46 14.79
#